data_AF-A0A9N9H3Z5-F1
#
_entry.id   AF-A0A9N9H3Z5-F1
#
_cell.length_a   1.000
_cell.length_b   1.000
_cell.length_c   1.000
_cell.angle_alpha   90.00
_cell.angle_beta   90.00
_cell.angle_gamma   90.00
#
_symmetry.space_group_name_H-M   'P 1'
#
loop_
_entity.id
_entity.type
_entity.pdbx_description
1 polymer ?
#
loop_
_entity_poly.entity_id
_entity_poly.type
_entity_poly.pdbx_seq_one_letter_code
_entity_poly.pdbx_strand_id
1 'polypeptide(L)'
;MSDQLKIAKRPKEPAKNGRIVRIKVNYLAVTKFNFPSVKSFSFDIDNAKGRPLKKEERDEVMTAFLKSKSTEIIAAHYGRSLYSKDDVETDDYE
;
A
#
# COMPACT_ATOMS: atom_id res chain seq x y z
N MET A 1 -11.07 29.73 8.75
CA MET A 1 -10.13 28.69 9.22
C MET A 1 -10.97 27.54 9.74
N SER A 2 -10.91 26.35 9.13
CA SER A 2 -11.68 25.20 9.60
C SER A 2 -11.03 24.68 10.88
N ASP A 3 -11.74 24.72 12.01
CA ASP A 3 -11.31 24.06 13.24
C ASP A 3 -11.30 22.54 13.02
N GLN A 4 -10.15 22.04 12.56
CA GLN A 4 -9.93 20.63 12.34
C GLN A 4 -9.94 19.94 13.71
N LEU A 5 -10.94 19.09 13.96
CA LEU A 5 -11.08 18.29 15.19
C LEU A 5 -9.77 17.54 15.47
N LYS A 6 -9.03 17.99 16.49
CA LYS A 6 -7.77 17.34 16.92
C LYS A 6 -8.10 16.16 17.81
N ILE A 7 -7.79 14.95 17.35
CA ILE A 7 -7.90 13.73 18.16
C ILE A 7 -6.87 13.82 19.30
N ALA A 8 -7.32 13.63 20.54
CA ALA A 8 -6.46 13.65 21.71
C ALA A 8 -5.44 12.50 21.67
N LYS A 9 -4.18 12.80 22.02
CA LYS A 9 -3.11 11.79 22.09
C LYS A 9 -3.29 10.88 23.31
N ARG A 10 -2.77 9.66 23.23
CA ARG A 10 -2.71 8.73 24.36
C ARG A 10 -1.90 9.37 25.51
N PRO A 11 -2.38 9.33 26.77
CA PRO A 11 -1.62 9.75 27.95
C PRO A 11 -0.30 8.97 28.07
N LYS A 12 0.72 9.60 28.66
CA LYS A 12 2.06 9.00 28.83
C LYS A 12 2.03 7.73 29.68
N GLU A 13 1.14 7.68 30.67
CA GLU A 13 1.06 6.57 31.60
C GLU A 13 -0.06 5.58 31.22
N PRO A 14 0.18 4.26 31.35
CA PRO A 14 -0.88 3.27 31.21
C PRO A 14 -1.85 3.34 32.39
N ALA A 15 -3.08 2.84 32.18
CA ALA A 15 -4.02 2.64 33.26
C ALA A 15 -3.47 1.62 34.27
N LYS A 16 -3.63 1.91 35.57
CA LYS A 16 -3.09 1.09 36.68
C LYS A 16 -4.17 0.30 37.43
N ASN A 17 -5.45 0.57 37.15
CA ASN A 17 -6.57 -0.05 37.86
C ASN A 17 -6.93 -1.42 37.26
N GLY A 18 -7.16 -2.41 38.12
CA GLY A 18 -7.63 -3.75 37.74
C GLY A 18 -6.61 -4.86 37.98
N ARG A 19 -7.06 -6.11 37.81
CA ARG A 19 -6.21 -7.30 37.93
C ARG A 19 -5.46 -7.54 36.62
N ILE A 20 -4.16 -7.80 36.71
CA ILE A 20 -3.34 -8.16 35.56
C ILE A 20 -3.64 -9.61 35.14
N VAL A 21 -3.96 -9.80 33.85
CA VAL A 21 -4.20 -11.10 33.23
C VAL A 21 -3.34 -11.22 31.97
N ARG A 22 -2.76 -12.40 31.75
CA ARG A 22 -1.99 -12.68 30.53
C ARG A 22 -2.94 -13.13 29.43
N ILE A 23 -2.86 -12.49 28.27
CA ILE A 23 -3.66 -12.83 27.08
C ILE A 23 -2.74 -13.25 25.94
N LYS A 24 -3.20 -14.19 25.11
CA LYS A 24 -2.61 -14.48 23.81
C LYS A 24 -3.34 -13.67 22.76
N VAL A 25 -2.59 -13.07 21.85
CA VAL A 25 -3.10 -12.22 20.77
C VAL A 25 -2.59 -12.75 19.44
N ASN A 26 -3.35 -12.53 18.38
CA ASN A 26 -2.93 -12.86 17.02
C ASN A 26 -2.08 -11.73 16.41
N TYR A 27 -1.10 -11.25 17.17
CA TYR A 27 -0.10 -10.29 16.68
C TYR A 27 1.24 -10.99 16.55
N LEU A 28 1.85 -10.83 15.39
CA LEU A 28 3.22 -11.28 15.13
C LEU A 28 4.17 -10.10 15.31
N ALA A 29 5.13 -10.23 16.24
CA ALA A 29 6.11 -9.19 16.49
C ALA A 29 7.13 -9.13 15.34
N VAL A 30 7.19 -8.00 14.64
CA VAL A 30 8.20 -7.76 13.59
C VAL A 30 9.39 -7.04 14.25
N THR A 31 10.46 -7.79 14.54
CA THR A 31 11.59 -7.33 15.38
C THR A 31 12.60 -6.42 14.65
N LYS A 32 12.63 -6.44 13.32
CA LYS A 32 13.44 -5.53 12.48
C LYS A 32 12.64 -5.15 11.24
N PHE A 33 11.78 -4.13 11.37
CA PHE A 33 11.14 -3.53 10.21
C PHE A 33 11.97 -2.34 9.75
N ASN A 34 12.86 -2.57 8.78
CA ASN A 34 13.49 -1.47 8.06
C ASN A 34 12.46 -0.96 7.06
N PHE A 35 11.94 0.25 7.24
CA PHE A 35 11.05 0.87 6.27
C PHE A 35 11.78 0.99 4.93
N PRO A 36 11.45 0.18 3.91
CA PRO A 36 12.06 0.36 2.62
C PRO A 36 11.51 1.67 2.04
N SER A 37 12.40 2.52 1.52
CA SER A 37 11.96 3.60 0.64
C SER A 37 11.52 2.95 -0.67
N VAL A 38 10.21 2.94 -0.91
CA VAL A 38 9.60 2.41 -2.13
C VAL A 38 9.08 3.57 -2.97
N LYS A 39 9.23 3.46 -4.28
CA LYS A 39 8.62 4.37 -5.23
C LYS A 39 7.19 3.93 -5.48
N SER A 40 6.27 4.89 -5.54
CA SER A 40 4.86 4.65 -5.83
C SER A 40 4.48 5.29 -7.16
N PHE A 41 3.91 4.50 -8.06
CA PHE A 41 3.39 4.94 -9.35
C PHE A 41 1.88 4.74 -9.35
N SER A 42 1.14 5.68 -9.92
CA SER A 42 -0.32 5.61 -10.03
C SER A 42 -0.72 5.69 -11.48
N PHE A 43 -1.57 4.76 -11.93
CA PHE A 43 -2.00 4.65 -13.31
C PHE A 43 -3.50 4.89 -13.42
N ASP A 44 -3.89 5.69 -14.40
CA ASP A 44 -5.28 5.76 -14.83
C ASP A 44 -5.55 4.63 -15.82
N ILE A 45 -6.26 3.61 -15.33
CA ILE A 45 -6.60 2.42 -16.08
C ILE A 45 -8.09 2.45 -16.41
N ASP A 46 -8.36 2.71 -17.69
CA ASP A 46 -9.69 2.82 -18.26
C ASP A 46 -9.86 1.81 -19.41
N ASN A 47 -11.11 1.47 -19.73
CA ASN A 47 -11.42 0.67 -20.91
C ASN A 47 -11.35 1.49 -22.19
N ALA A 48 -11.51 0.82 -23.34
CA ALA A 48 -11.55 1.46 -24.67
C ALA A 48 -12.64 2.55 -24.83
N LYS A 49 -13.59 2.67 -23.89
CA LYS A 49 -14.63 3.71 -23.87
C LYS A 49 -14.29 4.86 -22.91
N GLY A 50 -13.07 4.91 -22.37
CA GLY A 50 -12.62 5.92 -21.40
C GLY A 50 -13.32 5.82 -20.04
N ARG A 51 -13.81 4.64 -19.66
CA ARG A 51 -14.42 4.42 -18.35
C ARG A 51 -13.48 3.62 -17.44
N PRO A 52 -13.39 3.96 -16.15
CA PRO A 52 -12.65 3.17 -15.17
C PRO A 52 -13.04 1.69 -15.20
N LEU A 53 -12.03 0.82 -15.27
CA LEU A 53 -12.21 -0.62 -15.15
C LEU A 53 -12.68 -1.03 -13.75
N LYS A 54 -13.28 -2.21 -13.61
CA LYS A 54 -13.55 -2.81 -12.29
C LYS A 54 -12.25 -3.20 -11.60
N LYS A 55 -12.31 -3.49 -10.30
CA LYS A 55 -11.11 -3.81 -9.53
C LYS A 55 -10.39 -5.04 -10.09
N GLU A 56 -11.15 -6.09 -10.37
CA GLU A 56 -10.65 -7.37 -10.85
C GLU A 56 -9.94 -7.20 -12.22
N GLU A 57 -10.58 -6.48 -13.14
CA GLU A 57 -10.03 -6.17 -14.46
C GLU A 57 -8.74 -5.31 -14.37
N ARG A 58 -8.69 -4.36 -13.43
CA ARG A 58 -7.47 -3.56 -13.19
C ARG A 58 -6.34 -4.42 -12.62
N ASP A 59 -6.66 -5.28 -11.66
CA ASP A 59 -5.66 -6.16 -11.04
C ASP A 59 -5.10 -7.15 -12.09
N GLU A 60 -5.91 -7.62 -13.05
CA GLU A 60 -5.46 -8.42 -14.19
C GLU A 60 -4.52 -7.64 -15.11
N VAL A 61 -4.86 -6.40 -15.49
CA VAL A 61 -4.00 -5.53 -16.30
C VAL A 61 -2.66 -5.26 -15.59
N MET A 62 -2.68 -4.92 -14.31
CA MET A 62 -1.47 -4.68 -13.53
C MET A 62 -0.60 -5.93 -13.38
N THR A 63 -1.23 -7.10 -13.19
CA THR A 63 -0.52 -8.39 -13.17
C THR A 63 0.13 -8.68 -14.52
N ALA A 64 -0.57 -8.42 -15.62
CA ALA A 64 -0.05 -8.62 -16.97
C ALA A 64 1.10 -7.64 -17.28
N PHE A 65 0.98 -6.38 -16.87
CA PHE A 65 2.04 -5.36 -16.99
C PHE A 65 3.30 -5.78 -16.22
N LEU A 66 3.16 -6.28 -14.99
CA LEU A 66 4.32 -6.76 -14.23
C LEU A 66 4.97 -7.99 -14.85
N LYS A 67 4.19 -8.88 -15.45
CA LYS A 67 4.73 -10.04 -16.19
C LYS A 67 5.43 -9.65 -17.49
N SER A 68 5.02 -8.55 -18.13
CA SER A 68 5.64 -8.09 -19.37
C SER A 68 6.97 -7.36 -19.14
N LYS A 69 7.17 -6.79 -17.95
CA LYS A 69 8.48 -6.27 -17.52
C LYS A 69 9.42 -7.43 -17.13
N SER A 70 10.73 -7.21 -17.26
CA SER A 70 11.73 -8.25 -17.00
C SER A 70 11.60 -8.78 -15.56
N THR A 71 12.01 -10.04 -15.34
CA THR A 71 12.02 -10.68 -14.01
C THR A 71 12.89 -9.96 -12.97
N GLU A 72 13.60 -8.92 -13.37
CA GLU A 72 14.49 -8.13 -12.52
C GLU A 72 13.74 -7.10 -11.68
N ILE A 73 12.53 -6.67 -12.09
CA ILE A 73 11.74 -5.70 -11.32
C ILE A 73 10.95 -6.41 -10.23
N ILE A 74 11.33 -6.16 -8.97
CA ILE A 74 10.57 -6.61 -7.80
C ILE A 74 9.56 -5.51 -7.43
N ALA A 75 8.32 -5.67 -7.90
CA ALA A 75 7.25 -4.73 -7.63
C ALA A 75 5.95 -5.43 -7.20
N ALA A 76 5.14 -4.71 -6.41
CA ALA A 76 3.82 -5.13 -5.97
C ALA A 76 2.78 -4.11 -6.43
N HIS A 77 1.57 -4.56 -6.76
CA HIS A 77 0.47 -3.66 -7.13
C HIS A 77 -0.70 -3.78 -6.18
N TYR A 78 -1.50 -2.72 -6.11
CA TYR A 78 -2.80 -2.70 -5.45
C TYR A 78 -3.73 -1.75 -6.19
N GLY A 79 -4.73 -2.30 -6.89
CA GLY A 79 -5.64 -1.51 -7.70
C GLY A 79 -4.91 -0.73 -8.80
N ARG A 80 -4.90 0.60 -8.70
CA ARG A 80 -4.25 1.51 -9.67
C ARG A 80 -2.80 1.85 -9.33
N SER A 81 -2.31 1.40 -8.18
CA SER A 81 -0.99 1.77 -7.67
C SER A 81 0.00 0.63 -7.83
N LEU A 82 1.22 0.99 -8.19
CA LEU A 82 2.39 0.11 -8.23
C LEU A 82 3.44 0.60 -7.24
N TYR A 83 4.01 -0.33 -6.50
CA TYR A 83 5.07 -0.08 -5.52
C TYR A 83 6.29 -0.87 -5.93
N SER A 84 7.40 -0.17 -6.18
CA SER A 84 8.65 -0.77 -6.63
C SER A 84 9.81 -0.25 -5.79
N LYS A 85 10.84 -1.10 -5.62
CA LYS A 85 12.12 -0.66 -5.06
C LYS A 85 12.96 0.07 -6.11
N ASP A 86 12.84 -0.36 -7.36
CA ASP A 86 13.59 0.14 -8.50
C ASP A 86 12.72 1.08 -9.36
N ASP A 87 13.36 1.86 -10.24
CA ASP A 87 12.63 2.64 -11.24
C ASP A 87 11.88 1.73 -12.20
N VAL A 88 10.65 2.09 -12.48
CA VAL A 88 9.83 1.42 -13.48
C VAL A 88 9.85 2.33 -14.70
N GLU A 89 10.63 1.96 -15.71
CA GLU A 89 10.61 2.65 -17.00
C GLU A 89 9.22 2.47 -17.60
N THR A 90 8.45 3.56 -17.60
CA THR A 90 7.23 3.68 -18.39
C THR A 90 7.66 4.07 -19.78
N ASP A 91 7.61 3.13 -20.71
CA ASP A 91 7.75 3.46 -22.12
C ASP A 91 6.58 4.40 -22.46
N ASP A 92 6.90 5.64 -22.84
CA ASP A 92 5.93 6.61 -23.33
C ASP A 92 5.40 6.09 -24.67
N TYR A 93 4.36 5.26 -24.62
CA TYR A 93 3.62 4.89 -25.82
C TYR A 93 2.74 6.09 -26.21
N GLU A 94 3.26 6.95 -27.09
CA GLU A 94 2.51 7.97 -27.85
C GLU A 94 1.47 7.32 -28.79
#